data_AF-C6VW39-F1
#
_entry.id   AF-C6VW39-F1
#
_cell.length_a   1.000
_cell.length_b   1.000
_cell.length_c   1.000
_cell.angle_alpha   90.00
_cell.angle_beta   90.00
_cell.angle_gamma   90.00
#
_symmetry.space_group_name_H-M   'P 1'
#
loop_
_entity.id
_entity.type
_entity.pdbx_description
1 polymer ?
#
loop_
_entity_poly.entity_id
_entity_poly.type
_entity_poly.pdbx_seq_one_letter_code
_entity_poly.pdbx_strand_id
1 'polypeptide(L)'
;MLACFGARAQTPGGVAPAVWYRADAPSSVFSDAGSTAASDNATVRQWNEAQGSGRNLLQSTASARPVFSNSSSLANCNPTVTFDGSNDFLQITAGTGVNLIDRANGTIYAAGRVNILKQSGFAGFHASMDYPGLHIQGGNNKLRFYTGGPGYERLSATQFSAGMSFGAGSGWQNGAGTNTSYAAVTVSVNGTRADFSGSEFYNANLSTGARDFRIGADKAKFRFSKKAYNESSSRECLGCREV
;
A
#
# COMPACT_ATOMS: atom_id res chain seq x y z
N MET A 1 -33.01 17.47 21.78
CA MET A 1 -32.34 16.24 21.29
C MET A 1 -31.13 16.70 20.49
N LEU A 2 -29.93 16.62 21.07
CA LEU A 2 -28.72 17.16 20.45
C LEU A 2 -28.16 16.13 19.46
N ALA A 3 -28.23 16.42 18.16
CA ALA A 3 -27.62 15.57 17.14
C ALA A 3 -26.09 15.63 17.31
N CYS A 4 -25.50 14.54 17.78
CA CYS A 4 -24.05 14.39 17.78
C CYS A 4 -23.60 14.26 16.32
N PHE A 5 -23.11 15.36 15.75
CA PHE A 5 -22.42 15.31 14.45
C PHE A 5 -21.25 14.36 14.59
N GLY A 6 -21.36 13.19 13.95
CA GLY A 6 -20.33 12.16 14.00
C GLY A 6 -18.98 12.79 13.65
N ALA A 7 -18.05 12.76 14.61
CA ALA A 7 -16.71 13.27 14.41
C ALA A 7 -16.17 12.64 13.12
N ARG A 8 -15.70 13.47 12.18
CA ARG A 8 -14.98 12.96 11.02
C ARG A 8 -13.70 12.33 11.53
N ALA A 9 -13.75 11.02 11.74
CA ALA A 9 -12.66 10.23 12.27
C ALA A 9 -11.41 10.55 11.45
N GLN A 10 -10.39 11.06 12.14
CA GLN A 10 -9.14 11.60 11.59
C GLN A 10 -8.72 10.87 10.32
N THR A 11 -8.91 11.47 9.14
CA THR A 11 -8.51 10.87 7.86
C THR A 11 -7.07 11.27 7.52
N PRO A 12 -6.35 10.49 6.67
CA PRO A 12 -4.98 10.80 6.31
C PRO A 12 -4.84 12.21 5.72
N GLY A 13 -4.12 13.10 6.41
CA GLY A 13 -3.92 14.49 5.98
C GLY A 13 -5.19 15.32 5.79
N GLY A 14 -6.33 14.92 6.38
CA GLY A 14 -7.63 15.57 6.16
C GLY A 14 -8.28 15.27 4.80
N VAL A 15 -7.68 14.40 3.98
CA VAL A 15 -8.24 13.94 2.70
C VAL A 15 -9.15 12.74 2.95
N ALA A 16 -10.27 12.61 2.23
CA ALA A 16 -11.12 11.41 2.27
C ALA A 16 -10.64 10.41 1.20
N PRO A 17 -10.02 9.27 1.58
CA PRO A 17 -9.52 8.30 0.61
C PRO A 17 -10.64 7.35 0.15
N ALA A 18 -10.50 6.75 -1.04
CA ALA A 18 -11.48 5.79 -1.56
C ALA A 18 -11.52 4.44 -0.80
N VAL A 19 -10.41 4.10 -0.12
CA VAL A 19 -10.27 3.05 0.89
C VAL A 19 -9.13 3.43 1.83
N TRP A 20 -9.16 2.92 3.06
CA TRP A 20 -8.07 3.09 4.01
C TRP A 20 -7.92 1.86 4.89
N TYR A 21 -6.78 1.18 4.78
CA TYR A 21 -6.42 0.07 5.67
C TYR A 21 -5.47 0.62 6.74
N ARG A 22 -5.76 0.32 8.01
CA ARG A 22 -5.01 0.84 9.15
C ARG A 22 -5.01 -0.21 10.26
N ALA A 23 -3.85 -0.49 10.83
CA ALA A 23 -3.68 -1.57 11.80
C ALA A 23 -4.07 -1.12 13.22
N ASP A 24 -4.12 0.19 13.45
CA ASP A 24 -4.48 0.82 14.73
C ASP A 24 -6.00 0.99 14.94
N ALA A 25 -6.83 0.64 13.96
CA ALA A 25 -8.29 0.68 14.14
C ALA A 25 -8.77 -0.55 14.94
N PRO A 26 -9.50 -0.36 16.05
CA PRO A 26 -10.11 -1.46 16.80
C PRO A 26 -10.98 -2.32 15.87
N SER A 27 -10.86 -3.64 16.00
CA SER A 27 -11.65 -4.62 15.23
C SER A 27 -11.60 -4.41 13.71
N SER A 28 -10.46 -3.98 13.17
CA SER A 28 -10.22 -3.88 11.72
C SER A 28 -9.40 -5.03 11.15
N VAL A 29 -8.57 -5.68 11.97
CA VAL A 29 -7.68 -6.78 11.57
C VAL A 29 -8.19 -8.09 12.17
N PHE A 30 -8.37 -9.13 11.35
CA PHE A 30 -9.01 -10.39 11.72
C PHE A 30 -8.16 -11.60 11.36
N SER A 31 -8.14 -12.59 12.26
CA SER A 31 -7.47 -13.89 12.03
C SER A 31 -8.30 -14.86 11.20
N ASP A 32 -9.62 -14.60 11.10
CA ASP A 32 -10.57 -15.34 10.27
C ASP A 32 -11.27 -14.44 9.21
N ALA A 33 -12.47 -14.81 8.76
CA ALA A 33 -13.24 -14.08 7.76
C ALA A 33 -14.09 -12.94 8.37
N GLY A 34 -13.50 -12.11 9.23
CA GLY A 34 -14.14 -10.91 9.76
C GLY A 34 -14.94 -11.07 11.05
N SER A 35 -14.74 -12.17 11.79
CA SER A 35 -15.43 -12.44 13.06
C SER A 35 -14.50 -12.34 14.27
N THR A 36 -13.33 -13.00 14.21
CA THR A 36 -12.34 -13.03 15.30
C THR A 36 -11.25 -12.00 15.04
N ALA A 37 -11.22 -10.94 15.87
CA ALA A 37 -10.15 -9.95 15.83
C ALA A 37 -8.78 -10.62 16.05
N ALA A 38 -7.75 -10.19 15.32
CA ALA A 38 -6.41 -10.73 15.46
C ALA A 38 -5.79 -10.30 16.81
N SER A 39 -5.25 -11.27 17.56
CA SER A 39 -4.39 -11.01 18.72
C SER A 39 -2.96 -10.69 18.28
N ASP A 40 -2.11 -10.24 19.21
CA ASP A 40 -0.68 -10.08 18.95
C ASP A 40 -0.06 -11.38 18.39
N ASN A 41 0.79 -11.24 17.36
CA ASN A 41 1.44 -12.30 16.60
C ASN A 41 0.50 -13.29 15.86
N ALA A 42 -0.81 -13.00 15.75
CA ALA A 42 -1.72 -13.82 14.95
C ALA A 42 -1.60 -13.53 13.44
N THR A 43 -1.80 -14.55 12.60
CA THR A 43 -1.89 -14.36 11.15
C THR A 43 -3.17 -13.63 10.75
N VAL A 44 -3.10 -12.70 9.81
CA VAL A 44 -4.25 -11.92 9.29
C VAL A 44 -4.86 -12.61 8.07
N ARG A 45 -6.13 -13.01 8.18
CA ARG A 45 -6.92 -13.49 7.04
C ARG A 45 -7.71 -12.38 6.37
N GLN A 46 -8.14 -11.37 7.14
CA GLN A 46 -8.95 -10.27 6.64
C GLN A 46 -8.56 -8.94 7.29
N TRP A 47 -8.48 -7.88 6.48
CA TRP A 47 -8.27 -6.51 6.94
C TRP A 47 -9.36 -5.62 6.38
N ASN A 48 -10.21 -5.12 7.26
CA ASN A 48 -11.32 -4.23 6.90
C ASN A 48 -10.81 -2.83 6.61
N GLU A 49 -11.43 -2.18 5.63
CA GLU A 49 -11.19 -0.77 5.35
C GLU A 49 -11.98 0.15 6.30
N ALA A 50 -11.42 1.32 6.59
CA ALA A 50 -11.92 2.25 7.59
C ALA A 50 -12.88 3.31 7.01
N GLN A 51 -13.38 3.17 5.78
CA GLN A 51 -14.34 4.11 5.17
C GLN A 51 -15.77 3.54 5.07
N GLY A 52 -15.98 2.25 5.40
CA GLY A 52 -17.29 1.60 5.32
C GLY A 52 -17.73 1.25 3.89
N SER A 53 -16.79 1.24 2.94
CA SER A 53 -17.01 0.81 1.55
C SER A 53 -17.16 -0.71 1.37
N GLY A 54 -16.86 -1.51 2.41
CA GLY A 54 -16.93 -2.98 2.39
C GLY A 54 -15.80 -3.64 1.59
N ARG A 55 -14.81 -2.85 1.17
CA ARG A 55 -13.72 -3.27 0.28
C ARG A 55 -12.56 -3.87 1.08
N ASN A 56 -12.85 -4.94 1.82
CA ASN A 56 -11.89 -5.58 2.72
C ASN A 56 -10.82 -6.38 1.94
N LEU A 57 -9.58 -6.38 2.41
CA LEU A 57 -8.53 -7.25 1.87
C LEU A 57 -8.60 -8.63 2.50
N LEU A 58 -8.31 -9.67 1.71
CA LEU A 58 -8.45 -11.07 2.09
C LEU A 58 -7.22 -11.90 1.75
N GLN A 59 -6.99 -12.95 2.54
CA GLN A 59 -6.06 -14.04 2.25
C GLN A 59 -6.58 -15.38 2.81
N SER A 60 -7.14 -16.21 1.93
CA SER A 60 -7.61 -17.55 2.31
C SER A 60 -6.47 -18.50 2.68
N THR A 61 -5.31 -18.41 2.00
CA THR A 61 -4.20 -19.36 2.14
C THR A 61 -3.40 -19.08 3.40
N ALA A 62 -3.46 -19.97 4.39
CA ALA A 62 -2.87 -19.75 5.72
C ALA A 62 -1.36 -19.44 5.70
N SER A 63 -0.59 -20.10 4.82
CA SER A 63 0.86 -19.91 4.69
C SER A 63 1.29 -18.62 3.97
N ALA A 64 0.33 -17.79 3.52
CA ALA A 64 0.55 -16.54 2.80
C ALA A 64 -0.12 -15.33 3.49
N ARG A 65 -0.45 -15.48 4.78
CA ARG A 65 -1.08 -14.46 5.61
C ARG A 65 -0.01 -13.68 6.37
N PRO A 66 0.02 -12.34 6.27
CA PRO A 66 0.90 -11.52 7.09
C PRO A 66 0.56 -11.64 8.58
N VAL A 67 1.46 -11.22 9.45
CA VAL A 67 1.30 -11.30 10.92
C VAL A 67 0.88 -9.95 11.47
N PHE A 68 -0.12 -9.92 12.37
CA PHE A 68 -0.51 -8.74 13.12
C PHE A 68 0.33 -8.60 14.39
N SER A 69 0.69 -7.37 14.73
CA SER A 69 1.32 -7.02 16.00
C SER A 69 0.66 -5.76 16.56
N ASN A 70 0.26 -5.82 17.82
CA ASN A 70 -0.25 -4.68 18.58
C ASN A 70 0.54 -4.41 19.88
N SER A 71 1.59 -5.19 20.15
CA SER A 71 2.51 -4.96 21.27
C SER A 71 3.97 -5.35 20.99
N SER A 72 4.24 -6.41 20.22
CA SER A 72 5.60 -6.95 20.06
C SER A 72 6.48 -6.20 19.07
N SER A 73 5.91 -5.76 17.95
CA SER A 73 6.58 -5.16 16.78
C SER A 73 5.82 -3.93 16.31
N LEU A 74 6.07 -2.79 16.95
CA LEU A 74 5.35 -1.54 16.66
C LEU A 74 6.15 -0.62 15.73
N ALA A 75 5.46 0.08 14.83
CA ALA A 75 6.03 1.13 13.99
C ALA A 75 5.59 2.50 14.54
N ASN A 76 6.54 3.29 15.05
CA ASN A 76 6.27 4.57 15.73
C ASN A 76 5.16 4.45 16.81
N CYS A 77 5.27 3.44 17.68
CA CYS A 77 4.28 3.11 18.72
C CYS A 77 2.87 2.73 18.21
N ASN A 78 2.69 2.46 16.91
CA ASN A 78 1.41 1.98 16.35
C ASN A 78 1.47 0.48 16.03
N PRO A 79 0.32 -0.24 16.11
CA PRO A 79 0.18 -1.60 15.60
C PRO A 79 0.56 -1.73 14.13
N THR A 80 0.97 -2.94 13.72
CA THR A 80 1.48 -3.26 12.38
C THR A 80 0.83 -4.51 11.82
N VAL A 81 0.82 -4.61 10.49
CA VAL A 81 0.57 -5.87 9.76
C VAL A 81 1.82 -6.12 8.93
N THR A 82 2.63 -7.08 9.35
CA THR A 82 3.96 -7.37 8.83
C THR A 82 3.87 -8.47 7.78
N PHE A 83 4.20 -8.14 6.53
CA PHE A 83 4.26 -9.08 5.42
C PHE A 83 5.67 -9.68 5.33
N ASP A 84 5.84 -11.00 5.29
CA ASP A 84 7.17 -11.63 5.27
C ASP A 84 8.00 -11.31 4.01
N GLY A 85 7.32 -10.93 2.94
CA GLY A 85 7.86 -10.56 1.63
C GLY A 85 8.20 -11.70 0.69
N SER A 86 8.08 -12.96 1.13
CA SER A 86 8.22 -14.14 0.24
C SER A 86 6.94 -14.37 -0.51
N ASN A 87 5.82 -14.40 0.23
CA ASN A 87 4.53 -14.78 -0.31
C ASN A 87 3.35 -14.22 0.49
N ASP A 88 3.58 -13.52 1.60
CA ASP A 88 2.50 -12.85 2.31
C ASP A 88 1.89 -11.74 1.46
N PHE A 89 0.58 -11.81 1.24
CA PHE A 89 -0.18 -10.73 0.61
C PHE A 89 -1.61 -10.69 1.14
N LEU A 90 -2.23 -9.52 1.05
CA LEU A 90 -3.65 -9.29 1.30
C LEU A 90 -4.23 -8.61 0.06
N GLN A 91 -5.33 -9.14 -0.48
CA GLN A 91 -5.90 -8.70 -1.76
C GLN A 91 -7.42 -8.55 -1.68
N ILE A 92 -7.95 -7.51 -2.32
CA ILE A 92 -9.35 -7.46 -2.76
C ILE A 92 -9.42 -7.84 -4.24
N THR A 93 -10.27 -8.81 -4.57
CA THR A 93 -10.63 -9.12 -5.95
C THR A 93 -11.83 -8.25 -6.35
N ALA A 94 -11.65 -7.44 -7.40
CA ALA A 94 -12.65 -6.45 -7.78
C ALA A 94 -13.75 -7.11 -8.64
N GLY A 95 -15.00 -7.02 -8.17
CA GLY A 95 -16.16 -7.53 -8.89
C GLY A 95 -16.33 -6.91 -10.28
N THR A 96 -17.08 -7.57 -11.16
CA THR A 96 -17.31 -7.08 -12.53
C THR A 96 -17.98 -5.70 -12.51
N GLY A 97 -17.28 -4.70 -13.03
CA GLY A 97 -17.74 -3.30 -13.09
C GLY A 97 -17.30 -2.46 -11.89
N VAL A 98 -16.77 -3.08 -10.83
CA VAL A 98 -16.27 -2.39 -9.64
C VAL A 98 -14.83 -1.94 -9.86
N ASN A 99 -14.56 -0.66 -9.65
CA ASN A 99 -13.21 -0.11 -9.52
C ASN A 99 -12.98 0.37 -8.07
N LEU A 100 -11.79 0.13 -7.53
CA LEU A 100 -11.40 0.62 -6.21
C LEU A 100 -11.25 2.16 -6.21
N ILE A 101 -10.54 2.65 -7.22
CA ILE A 101 -10.30 4.05 -7.57
C ILE A 101 -10.45 4.21 -9.08
N ASP A 102 -10.54 5.44 -9.58
CA ASP A 102 -10.18 5.67 -10.97
C ASP A 102 -8.68 5.37 -11.16
N ARG A 103 -8.37 4.51 -12.13
CA ARG A 103 -6.98 4.15 -12.46
C ARG A 103 -6.43 4.98 -13.62
N ALA A 104 -7.23 5.84 -14.24
CA ALA A 104 -6.74 6.87 -15.16
C ALA A 104 -6.19 8.08 -14.41
N ASN A 105 -6.75 8.42 -13.24
CA ASN A 105 -6.26 9.47 -12.35
C ASN A 105 -6.38 8.99 -10.89
N GLY A 106 -5.25 8.65 -10.28
CA GLY A 106 -5.25 7.94 -9.00
C GLY A 106 -4.04 8.24 -8.12
N THR A 107 -4.14 7.83 -6.85
CA THR A 107 -3.06 7.88 -5.88
C THR A 107 -2.99 6.59 -5.07
N ILE A 108 -1.78 6.20 -4.68
CA ILE A 108 -1.52 5.11 -3.73
C ILE A 108 -0.48 5.63 -2.73
N TYR A 109 -0.75 5.45 -1.44
CA TYR A 109 0.17 5.73 -0.36
C TYR A 109 0.15 4.60 0.65
N ALA A 110 1.27 4.35 1.32
CA ALA A 110 1.23 3.90 2.71
C ALA A 110 2.45 4.41 3.49
N ALA A 111 2.29 4.50 4.81
CA ALA A 111 3.41 4.59 5.74
C ALA A 111 3.86 3.17 6.14
N GLY A 112 4.92 3.04 6.96
CA GLY A 112 5.39 1.76 7.48
C GLY A 112 6.83 1.77 7.99
N ARG A 113 7.41 0.57 8.14
CA ARG A 113 8.82 0.34 8.45
C ARG A 113 9.40 -0.81 7.63
N VAL A 114 10.62 -0.65 7.14
CA VAL A 114 11.37 -1.70 6.44
C VAL A 114 12.20 -2.48 7.47
N ASN A 115 11.68 -3.58 8.00
CA ASN A 115 12.44 -4.38 8.98
C ASN A 115 13.68 -5.03 8.36
N ILE A 116 13.56 -5.60 7.16
CA ILE A 116 14.70 -6.09 6.37
C ILE A 116 14.51 -5.65 4.92
N LEU A 117 15.55 -5.04 4.36
CA LEU A 117 15.55 -4.50 3.01
C LEU A 117 15.69 -5.63 1.97
N LYS A 118 14.66 -5.82 1.15
CA LYS A 118 14.68 -6.71 -0.02
C LYS A 118 13.83 -6.10 -1.15
N GLN A 119 13.63 -6.84 -2.23
CA GLN A 119 12.72 -6.45 -3.32
C GLN A 119 11.31 -7.01 -3.07
N SER A 120 10.29 -6.17 -3.26
CA SER A 120 8.88 -6.58 -3.32
C SER A 120 8.02 -5.46 -3.91
N GLY A 121 6.86 -5.85 -4.43
CA GLY A 121 5.67 -5.04 -4.44
C GLY A 121 5.34 -4.51 -3.05
N PHE A 122 4.76 -3.32 -3.03
CA PHE A 122 4.45 -2.57 -1.83
C PHE A 122 2.92 -2.53 -1.64
N ALA A 123 2.27 -1.84 -2.57
CA ALA A 123 0.83 -1.81 -2.75
C ALA A 123 0.54 -1.48 -4.22
N GLY A 124 -0.42 -2.16 -4.83
CA GLY A 124 -0.67 -2.01 -6.26
C GLY A 124 -1.79 -2.88 -6.81
N PHE A 125 -2.00 -2.73 -8.11
CA PHE A 125 -3.07 -3.36 -8.86
C PHE A 125 -2.57 -4.55 -9.68
N HIS A 126 -3.43 -5.57 -9.81
CA HIS A 126 -3.13 -6.93 -10.24
C HIS A 126 -2.19 -7.69 -9.29
N ALA A 127 -2.13 -9.02 -9.43
CA ALA A 127 -1.27 -9.87 -8.63
C ALA A 127 0.24 -9.58 -8.80
N SER A 128 0.64 -8.87 -9.85
CA SER A 128 2.01 -8.39 -10.06
C SER A 128 2.27 -6.97 -9.57
N MET A 129 1.26 -6.24 -9.09
CA MET A 129 1.36 -4.81 -8.71
C MET A 129 1.85 -3.89 -9.83
N ASP A 130 1.63 -4.28 -11.09
CA ASP A 130 2.13 -3.53 -12.25
C ASP A 130 1.09 -2.59 -12.87
N TYR A 131 -0.17 -2.57 -12.40
CA TYR A 131 -1.27 -2.00 -13.22
C TYR A 131 -2.22 -0.99 -12.56
N PRO A 132 -1.73 0.09 -11.91
CA PRO A 132 -0.34 0.43 -11.57
C PRO A 132 0.03 -0.03 -10.14
N GLY A 133 1.27 0.20 -9.70
CA GLY A 133 1.64 -0.05 -8.31
C GLY A 133 3.02 0.45 -7.88
N LEU A 134 3.26 0.34 -6.57
CA LEU A 134 4.48 0.74 -5.89
C LEU A 134 5.34 -0.48 -5.57
N HIS A 135 6.66 -0.33 -5.66
CA HIS A 135 7.65 -1.39 -5.45
C HIS A 135 8.91 -0.84 -4.78
N ILE A 136 9.58 -1.66 -3.96
CA ILE A 136 10.98 -1.42 -3.60
C ILE A 136 11.84 -2.10 -4.66
N GLN A 137 12.44 -1.32 -5.57
CA GLN A 137 13.33 -1.88 -6.59
C GLN A 137 14.69 -2.23 -5.98
N GLY A 138 15.15 -3.47 -6.17
CA GLY A 138 16.52 -3.85 -5.80
C GLY A 138 17.60 -3.42 -6.79
N GLY A 139 18.84 -3.69 -6.38
CA GLY A 139 20.02 -2.99 -6.90
C GLY A 139 20.18 -1.63 -6.20
N ASN A 140 19.13 -0.80 -6.26
CA ASN A 140 19.20 0.59 -5.78
C ASN A 140 18.39 0.87 -4.52
N ASN A 141 17.49 -0.04 -4.11
CA ASN A 141 16.63 0.07 -2.92
C ASN A 141 15.76 1.34 -2.92
N LYS A 142 15.20 1.71 -4.07
CA LYS A 142 14.40 2.94 -4.25
C LYS A 142 12.93 2.62 -4.46
N LEU A 143 12.05 3.59 -4.16
CA LEU A 143 10.65 3.49 -4.54
C LEU A 143 10.57 3.58 -6.07
N ARG A 144 9.99 2.55 -6.66
CA ARG A 144 9.61 2.46 -8.06
C ARG A 144 8.08 2.53 -8.11
N PHE A 145 7.57 3.32 -9.05
CA PHE A 145 6.17 3.26 -9.46
C PHE A 145 6.13 2.61 -10.85
N TYR A 146 5.16 1.73 -11.10
CA TYR A 146 5.02 1.03 -12.38
C TYR A 146 3.60 1.14 -12.90
N THR A 147 3.42 1.48 -14.19
CA THR A 147 2.09 1.70 -14.79
C THR A 147 1.60 0.57 -15.71
N GLY A 148 2.49 -0.33 -16.11
CA GLY A 148 2.13 -1.51 -16.91
C GLY A 148 2.62 -1.51 -18.36
N GLY A 149 3.16 -0.39 -18.83
CA GLY A 149 3.60 -0.20 -20.21
C GLY A 149 5.12 -0.30 -20.40
N PRO A 150 5.59 -0.45 -21.65
CA PRO A 150 7.00 -0.59 -21.98
C PRO A 150 7.74 0.77 -21.97
N GLY A 151 8.13 1.27 -20.79
CA GLY A 151 8.73 2.60 -20.61
C GLY A 151 9.98 2.68 -19.72
N TYR A 152 10.60 3.86 -19.69
CA TYR A 152 11.73 4.18 -18.83
C TYR A 152 11.26 4.63 -17.44
N GLU A 153 11.01 3.67 -16.56
CA GLU A 153 10.64 3.92 -15.18
C GLU A 153 11.62 4.85 -14.46
N ARG A 154 11.10 5.74 -13.62
CA ARG A 154 11.88 6.57 -12.71
C ARG A 154 11.69 6.14 -11.26
N LEU A 155 12.67 6.50 -10.44
CA LEU A 155 12.77 6.09 -9.04
C LEU A 155 12.80 7.31 -8.13
N SER A 156 12.43 7.12 -6.86
CA SER A 156 12.64 8.14 -5.82
C SER A 156 14.11 8.57 -5.73
N ALA A 157 14.35 9.82 -5.31
CA ALA A 157 15.68 10.25 -4.91
C ALA A 157 16.16 9.44 -3.68
N THR A 158 15.32 9.34 -2.67
CA THR A 158 15.52 8.60 -1.41
C THR A 158 15.66 7.09 -1.65
N GLN A 159 16.60 6.45 -0.94
CA GLN A 159 16.75 5.00 -0.84
C GLN A 159 16.18 4.52 0.50
N PHE A 160 15.51 3.37 0.49
CA PHE A 160 15.15 2.62 1.69
C PHE A 160 16.37 1.92 2.29
N SER A 161 16.38 1.81 3.61
CA SER A 161 17.35 1.03 4.39
C SER A 161 16.63 0.12 5.38
N ALA A 162 17.30 -0.93 5.88
CA ALA A 162 16.75 -1.73 6.97
C ALA A 162 16.64 -0.88 8.25
N GLY A 163 15.56 -1.07 9.00
CA GLY A 163 15.18 -0.25 10.15
C GLY A 163 14.42 1.04 9.83
N MET A 164 14.45 1.52 8.58
CA MET A 164 13.83 2.80 8.17
C MET A 164 12.30 2.77 8.30
N SER A 165 11.76 3.71 9.07
CA SER A 165 10.35 4.11 8.97
C SER A 165 10.15 5.00 7.73
N PHE A 166 9.03 4.82 7.04
CA PHE A 166 8.76 5.57 5.81
C PHE A 166 7.29 6.03 5.70
N GLY A 167 7.09 7.09 4.92
CA GLY A 167 5.84 7.46 4.24
C GLY A 167 6.12 7.49 2.75
N ALA A 168 5.48 6.62 1.97
CA ALA A 168 5.78 6.39 0.56
C ALA A 168 4.51 6.41 -0.29
N GLY A 169 4.61 6.91 -1.52
CA GLY A 169 3.45 6.92 -2.42
C GLY A 169 3.72 7.45 -3.82
N SER A 170 2.70 7.34 -4.65
CA SER A 170 2.66 7.88 -6.00
C SER A 170 1.26 8.42 -6.33
N GLY A 171 1.22 9.49 -7.13
CA GLY A 171 0.03 9.96 -7.83
C GLY A 171 0.29 9.96 -9.33
N TRP A 172 -0.72 9.65 -10.14
CA TRP A 172 -0.59 9.64 -11.59
C TRP A 172 -1.84 10.13 -12.30
N GLN A 173 -1.64 10.68 -13.50
CA GLN A 173 -2.72 11.07 -14.41
C GLN A 173 -2.37 10.67 -15.84
N ASN A 174 -3.16 9.77 -16.43
CA ASN A 174 -3.02 9.33 -17.82
C ASN A 174 -3.19 10.50 -18.79
N GLY A 175 -2.36 10.52 -19.83
CA GLY A 175 -2.36 11.52 -20.90
C GLY A 175 -1.81 12.91 -20.51
N ALA A 176 -1.32 13.08 -19.27
CA ALA A 176 -0.74 14.32 -18.76
C ALA A 176 0.80 14.38 -18.87
N GLY A 177 1.44 13.39 -19.49
CA GLY A 177 2.85 13.46 -19.88
C GLY A 177 3.06 14.30 -21.15
N THR A 178 4.15 14.04 -21.89
CA THR A 178 4.49 14.81 -23.11
C THR A 178 3.42 14.71 -24.21
N ASN A 179 2.62 13.65 -24.23
CA ASN A 179 1.43 13.53 -25.05
C ASN A 179 0.44 12.54 -24.41
N THR A 180 -0.71 12.34 -25.05
CA THR A 180 -1.82 11.50 -24.57
C THR A 180 -1.47 10.02 -24.31
N SER A 181 -0.31 9.53 -24.75
CA SER A 181 0.17 8.15 -24.48
C SER A 181 0.86 8.00 -23.12
N TYR A 182 1.31 9.11 -22.53
CA TYR A 182 2.15 9.15 -21.34
C TYR A 182 1.40 9.77 -20.15
N ALA A 183 1.66 9.24 -18.96
CA ALA A 183 1.11 9.74 -17.72
C ALA A 183 2.05 10.78 -17.08
N ALA A 184 1.47 11.81 -16.46
CA ALA A 184 2.19 12.54 -15.41
C ALA A 184 2.23 11.66 -14.16
N VAL A 185 3.37 11.63 -13.47
CA VAL A 185 3.58 10.83 -12.26
C VAL A 185 4.35 11.64 -11.22
N THR A 186 3.85 11.63 -10.00
CA THR A 186 4.57 12.06 -8.80
C THR A 186 5.01 10.83 -8.02
N VAL A 187 6.26 10.75 -7.57
CA VAL A 187 6.75 9.72 -6.65
C VAL A 187 7.30 10.40 -5.39
N SER A 188 6.93 9.93 -4.20
CA SER A 188 7.36 10.53 -2.93
C SER A 188 7.78 9.50 -1.88
N VAL A 189 8.85 9.81 -1.15
CA VAL A 189 9.34 9.06 0.02
C VAL A 189 9.84 10.05 1.07
N ASN A 190 9.27 10.00 2.28
CA ASN A 190 9.66 10.81 3.45
C ASN A 190 9.74 12.31 3.15
N GLY A 191 8.70 12.84 2.49
CA GLY A 191 8.60 14.26 2.09
C GLY A 191 9.42 14.63 0.86
N THR A 192 10.39 13.82 0.46
CA THR A 192 11.14 14.03 -0.80
C THR A 192 10.27 13.62 -1.97
N ARG A 193 9.96 14.58 -2.86
CA ARG A 193 9.09 14.42 -4.03
C ARG A 193 9.90 14.50 -5.33
N ALA A 194 9.54 13.68 -6.31
CA ALA A 194 9.97 13.81 -7.69
C ALA A 194 8.74 13.79 -8.61
N ASP A 195 8.71 14.67 -9.60
CA ASP A 195 7.62 14.80 -10.58
C ASP A 195 8.12 14.54 -11.99
N PHE A 196 7.31 13.82 -12.76
CA PHE A 196 7.62 13.38 -14.12
C PHE A 196 6.43 13.69 -15.02
N SER A 197 6.67 14.41 -16.11
CA SER A 197 5.69 14.77 -17.14
C SER A 197 6.24 14.59 -18.56
N GLY A 198 7.34 13.83 -18.68
CA GLY A 198 7.98 13.49 -19.94
C GLY A 198 7.32 12.29 -20.62
N SER A 199 8.17 11.40 -21.15
CA SER A 199 7.79 10.12 -21.77
C SER A 199 8.21 8.90 -20.92
N GLU A 200 8.50 9.12 -19.63
CA GLU A 200 8.96 8.06 -18.72
C GLU A 200 7.90 6.99 -18.45
N PHE A 201 6.68 7.43 -18.19
CA PHE A 201 5.58 6.56 -17.77
C PHE A 201 4.51 6.52 -18.85
N TYR A 202 4.25 5.33 -19.39
CA TYR A 202 3.03 5.11 -20.17
C TYR A 202 1.80 5.19 -19.28
N ASN A 203 0.65 5.46 -19.89
CA ASN A 203 -0.65 5.39 -19.23
C ASN A 203 -0.86 4.07 -18.46
N ALA A 204 -1.45 4.17 -17.28
CA ALA A 204 -1.82 3.03 -16.46
C ALA A 204 -2.84 2.12 -17.16
N ASN A 205 -2.64 0.81 -17.06
CA ASN A 205 -3.48 -0.20 -17.71
C ASN A 205 -4.91 -0.25 -17.11
N LEU A 206 -5.91 0.22 -17.87
CA LEU A 206 -7.31 0.30 -17.43
C LEU A 206 -8.14 -0.99 -17.62
N SER A 207 -7.54 -2.08 -18.11
CA SER A 207 -8.26 -3.35 -18.35
C SER A 207 -8.90 -3.94 -17.08
N THR A 208 -9.98 -4.69 -17.26
CA THR A 208 -10.78 -5.27 -16.16
C THR A 208 -10.01 -6.32 -15.35
N GLY A 209 -9.13 -7.09 -15.99
CA GLY A 209 -8.26 -8.08 -15.35
C GLY A 209 -7.14 -7.48 -14.48
N ALA A 210 -6.98 -6.15 -14.50
CA ALA A 210 -5.99 -5.44 -13.72
C ALA A 210 -6.55 -4.73 -12.47
N ARG A 211 -7.83 -4.91 -12.12
CA ARG A 211 -8.51 -4.13 -11.05
C ARG A 211 -8.30 -4.62 -9.63
N ASP A 212 -7.85 -5.85 -9.44
CA ASP A 212 -7.60 -6.42 -8.11
C ASP A 212 -6.52 -5.61 -7.39
N PHE A 213 -6.77 -5.16 -6.17
CA PHE A 213 -5.79 -4.38 -5.41
C PHE A 213 -5.18 -5.22 -4.30
N ARG A 214 -3.87 -5.11 -4.12
CA ARG A 214 -3.07 -5.96 -3.26
C ARG A 214 -2.04 -5.15 -2.47
N ILE A 215 -1.75 -5.59 -1.25
CA ILE A 215 -0.63 -5.15 -0.41
C ILE A 215 0.25 -6.38 -0.10
N GLY A 216 1.57 -6.19 -0.03
CA GLY A 216 2.56 -7.26 0.22
C GLY A 216 3.15 -7.87 -1.06
N ALA A 217 3.37 -9.19 -1.06
CA ALA A 217 4.08 -9.90 -2.11
C ALA A 217 3.36 -9.91 -3.47
N ASP A 218 4.11 -9.61 -4.53
CA ASP A 218 3.67 -9.62 -5.92
C ASP A 218 4.03 -10.94 -6.65
N LYS A 219 3.64 -11.03 -7.93
CA LYS A 219 3.94 -12.11 -8.89
C LYS A 219 4.62 -11.59 -10.17
N ALA A 220 5.32 -10.46 -10.14
CA ALA A 220 5.91 -9.87 -11.34
C ALA A 220 6.88 -10.87 -12.02
N LYS A 221 6.82 -10.95 -13.36
CA LYS A 221 7.58 -11.95 -14.13
C LYS A 221 9.10 -11.73 -14.10
N PHE A 222 9.55 -10.57 -13.61
CA PHE A 222 10.95 -10.30 -13.32
C PHE A 222 11.38 -11.07 -12.07
N ARG A 223 11.88 -12.29 -12.29
CA ARG A 223 12.46 -13.15 -11.24
C ARG A 223 13.64 -12.47 -10.55
N PHE A 224 13.38 -11.72 -9.50
CA PHE A 224 14.42 -11.21 -8.60
C PHE A 224 14.29 -11.83 -7.21
N SER A 225 15.43 -12.11 -6.59
CA SER A 225 15.50 -12.93 -5.40
C SER A 225 14.79 -12.26 -4.22
N LYS A 226 13.60 -12.77 -3.93
CA LYS A 226 12.82 -12.76 -2.68
C LYS A 226 13.35 -11.82 -1.58
N LYS A 227 12.47 -10.93 -1.06
CA LYS A 227 11.70 -11.23 0.17
C LYS A 227 11.18 -9.98 0.97
N ALA A 228 10.76 -8.84 0.40
CA ALA A 228 10.65 -7.59 1.22
C ALA A 228 9.41 -7.39 2.10
N TYR A 229 9.65 -6.82 3.30
CA TYR A 229 8.61 -6.50 4.28
C TYR A 229 7.93 -5.17 3.96
N ASN A 230 6.60 -5.17 4.09
CA ASN A 230 5.79 -3.97 4.23
C ASN A 230 5.14 -3.98 5.63
N GLU A 231 4.87 -2.80 6.18
CA GLU A 231 4.06 -2.56 7.38
C GLU A 231 3.26 -1.28 7.08
N SER A 232 2.10 -1.01 7.70
CA SER A 232 1.49 0.32 7.51
C SER A 232 0.73 0.91 8.70
N SER A 233 1.29 1.99 9.23
CA SER A 233 0.69 2.83 10.26
C SER A 233 1.26 4.25 10.22
N SER A 234 0.40 5.26 10.19
CA SER A 234 0.79 6.66 10.40
C SER A 234 -0.08 7.31 11.47
N ARG A 235 0.49 7.50 12.66
CA ARG A 235 0.15 8.60 13.55
C ARG A 235 1.43 9.26 14.03
N GLU A 236 1.46 10.58 14.01
CA GLU A 236 2.43 11.37 14.76
C GLU A 236 2.05 11.27 16.24
N CYS A 237 2.87 10.59 17.04
CA CYS A 237 2.60 10.41 18.47
C CYS A 237 3.21 11.57 19.27
N LEU A 238 2.52 12.71 19.25
CA LEU A 238 2.78 13.79 20.20
C LEU A 238 2.36 13.33 21.61
N GLY A 239 3.32 12.84 22.41
CA GLY A 239 3.11 12.71 23.87
C GLY A 239 3.44 11.37 24.55
N CYS A 240 4.33 10.52 24.01
CA CYS A 240 4.94 9.47 24.85
C CYS A 240 5.95 10.11 25.81
N ARG A 241 5.50 10.47 27.00
CA ARG A 241 6.35 10.87 28.13
C ARG A 241 6.87 9.61 28.82
N GLU A 242 8.17 9.56 29.07
CA GLU A 242 8.82 8.48 29.83
C GLU A 242 8.26 8.39 31.26
N VAL A 243 8.17 7.15 31.76
CA VAL A 243 8.05 6.77 33.18
C VAL A 243 9.09 5.69 33.43
#